data_AF-A0A212SH51-F1
#
_entry.id   AF-A0A212SH51-F1
#
_cell.length_a   1.000
_cell.length_b   1.000
_cell.length_c   1.000
_cell.angle_alpha   90.00
_cell.angle_beta   90.00
_cell.angle_gamma   90.00
#
_symmetry.space_group_name_H-M   'P 1'
#
loop_
_entity.id
_entity.type
_entity.pdbx_description
1 polymer ?
#
loop_
_entity_poly.entity_id
_entity_poly.type
_entity_poly.pdbx_seq_one_letter_code
_entity_poly.pdbx_strand_id
1 'polypeptide(L)'
;MVAPVRGARIVLFDTRGARADMTASWLARMGWEVHVLDGVDAAALTEIGPWAAPAPRQPEVALVTADALAALLERGEAVVVDFASAAHFARGHIPGAWWALRSQLAEAVALLPKAPAYVVSCDSGRLAQFVAPEFSAFAGAPVFALDGGNRAWTESGRALETGGDRLASPPIDRYRRPYEGVDNAADAMQAYLNWEYGLIAQLVRDGTHHFRTGDPIR
;
A
#
# COMPACT_ATOMS: atom_id res chain seq x y z
N MET A 1 3.24 4.39 -11.13
CA MET A 1 4.05 5.54 -10.71
C MET A 1 3.10 6.69 -10.41
N VAL A 2 3.36 7.48 -9.38
CA VAL A 2 2.53 8.64 -9.00
C VAL A 2 3.42 9.88 -8.96
N ALA A 3 2.87 11.05 -9.26
CA ALA A 3 3.54 12.34 -9.11
C ALA A 3 2.90 13.11 -7.93
N PRO A 4 3.29 12.82 -6.68
CA PRO A 4 2.60 13.34 -5.50
C PRO A 4 2.92 14.82 -5.22
N VAL A 5 3.97 15.37 -5.84
CA VAL A 5 4.44 16.74 -5.60
C VAL A 5 4.00 17.64 -6.75
N ARG A 6 2.97 18.47 -6.54
CA ARG A 6 2.54 19.46 -7.54
C ARG A 6 3.68 20.44 -7.82
N GLY A 7 3.92 20.73 -9.10
CA GLY A 7 5.02 21.60 -9.54
C GLY A 7 6.37 20.89 -9.67
N ALA A 8 6.44 19.58 -9.44
CA ALA A 8 7.63 18.80 -9.76
C ALA A 8 7.86 18.69 -11.28
N ARG A 9 9.11 18.39 -11.64
CA ARG A 9 9.54 18.09 -13.01
C ARG A 9 9.39 16.60 -13.29
N ILE A 10 8.80 16.26 -14.43
CA ILE A 10 8.62 14.88 -14.88
C ILE A 10 9.45 14.67 -16.15
N VAL A 11 10.28 13.64 -16.17
CA VAL A 11 11.01 13.21 -17.38
C VAL A 11 10.45 11.86 -17.79
N LEU A 12 9.99 11.77 -19.04
CA LEU A 12 9.47 10.55 -19.63
C LEU A 12 10.46 9.97 -20.63
N PHE A 13 10.49 8.65 -20.70
CA PHE A 13 11.27 7.92 -21.68
C PHE A 13 10.44 6.76 -22.22
N ASP A 14 10.56 6.47 -23.50
CA ASP A 14 10.18 5.19 -24.07
C ASP A 14 11.14 4.80 -25.21
N THR A 15 11.11 3.54 -25.62
CA THR A 15 12.00 3.02 -26.68
C THR A 15 11.51 3.30 -28.11
N ARG A 16 10.37 3.99 -28.30
CA ARG A 16 9.70 4.12 -29.61
C ARG A 16 9.25 5.55 -29.94
N GLY A 17 9.55 6.53 -29.10
CA GLY A 17 9.05 7.92 -29.11
C GLY A 17 7.59 8.07 -28.68
N ALA A 18 6.70 7.32 -29.32
CA ALA A 18 5.26 7.63 -29.31
C ALA A 18 4.58 7.60 -27.92
N ARG A 19 4.99 6.72 -27.00
CA ARG A 19 4.32 6.63 -25.68
C ARG A 19 4.76 7.77 -24.76
N ALA A 20 6.03 8.17 -24.86
CA ALA A 20 6.55 9.27 -24.08
C ALA A 20 5.90 10.59 -24.52
N ASP A 21 5.87 10.85 -25.83
CA ASP A 21 5.26 12.05 -26.42
C ASP A 21 3.77 12.18 -26.09
N MET A 22 3.00 11.10 -26.32
CA MET A 22 1.57 11.10 -26.04
C MET A 22 1.30 11.38 -24.55
N THR A 23 2.04 10.72 -23.66
CA THR A 23 1.89 10.91 -22.21
C THR A 23 2.31 12.32 -21.78
N ALA A 24 3.41 12.84 -22.34
CA ALA A 24 3.88 14.20 -22.09
C ALA A 24 2.82 15.23 -22.49
N SER A 25 2.15 15.04 -23.63
CA SER A 25 1.10 15.96 -24.09
C SER A 25 -0.06 16.08 -23.08
N TRP A 26 -0.48 14.96 -22.46
CA TRP A 26 -1.51 14.96 -21.44
C TRP A 26 -1.03 15.60 -20.13
N LEU A 27 0.18 15.28 -19.67
CA LEU A 27 0.77 15.88 -18.47
C LEU A 27 0.94 17.39 -18.61
N ALA A 28 1.42 17.87 -19.76
CA ALA A 28 1.56 19.29 -20.06
C ALA A 28 0.20 20.01 -20.01
N ARG A 29 -0.85 19.40 -20.58
CA ARG A 29 -2.23 19.91 -20.50
C ARG A 29 -2.78 19.93 -19.08
N MET A 30 -2.32 19.02 -18.23
CA MET A 30 -2.62 19.02 -16.78
C MET A 30 -1.72 19.99 -15.97
N GLY A 31 -0.93 20.84 -16.64
CA GLY A 31 -0.14 21.90 -16.00
C GLY A 31 1.16 21.41 -15.37
N TRP A 32 1.68 20.26 -15.79
CA TRP A 32 2.98 19.76 -15.34
C TRP A 32 4.13 20.32 -16.17
N GLU A 33 5.29 20.53 -15.54
CA GLU A 33 6.55 20.66 -16.26
C GLU A 33 7.03 19.25 -16.63
N VAL A 34 6.97 18.93 -17.92
CA VAL A 34 7.27 17.59 -18.43
C VAL A 34 8.22 17.68 -19.62
N HIS A 35 9.17 16.75 -19.66
CA HIS A 35 10.18 16.63 -20.71
C HIS A 35 10.22 15.19 -21.23
N VAL A 36 10.50 15.02 -22.52
CA VAL A 36 10.76 13.70 -23.14
C VAL A 36 12.27 13.55 -23.32
N LEU A 37 12.82 12.43 -22.87
CA LEU A 37 14.23 12.12 -23.02
C LEU A 37 14.45 11.36 -24.34
N ASP A 38 15.01 12.07 -25.32
CA ASP A 38 15.33 11.53 -26.64
C ASP A 38 16.76 10.97 -26.72
N GLY A 39 17.01 10.15 -27.75
CA GLY A 39 18.35 9.73 -28.12
C GLY A 39 19.04 8.80 -27.13
N VAL A 40 18.27 8.11 -26.26
CA VAL A 40 18.82 7.13 -25.32
C VAL A 40 19.30 5.90 -26.09
N ASP A 41 20.60 5.62 -26.01
CA ASP A 41 21.18 4.38 -26.51
C ASP A 41 20.63 3.19 -25.72
N ALA A 42 20.26 2.12 -26.42
CA ALA A 42 19.87 0.86 -25.80
C ALA A 42 20.95 0.33 -24.83
N ALA A 43 22.23 0.63 -25.10
CA ALA A 43 23.34 0.26 -24.21
C ALA A 43 23.29 0.97 -22.85
N ALA A 44 22.59 2.11 -22.73
CA ALA A 44 22.42 2.83 -21.46
C ALA A 44 21.33 2.21 -20.56
N LEU A 45 20.48 1.34 -21.10
CA LEU A 45 19.37 0.69 -20.38
C LEU A 45 19.87 -0.53 -19.61
N THR A 46 20.68 -0.29 -18.58
CA THR A 46 21.42 -1.33 -17.84
C THR A 46 20.67 -1.92 -16.64
N GLU A 47 19.68 -1.22 -16.09
CA GLU A 47 18.88 -1.73 -14.97
C GLU A 47 17.90 -2.81 -15.44
N ILE A 48 17.98 -3.99 -14.82
CA ILE A 48 17.15 -5.16 -15.15
C ILE A 48 16.36 -5.57 -13.91
N GLY A 49 15.09 -5.93 -14.12
CA GLY A 49 14.21 -6.43 -13.08
C GLY A 49 13.12 -5.43 -12.70
N PRO A 50 12.35 -5.73 -11.64
CA PRO A 50 11.31 -4.84 -11.16
C PRO A 50 11.92 -3.59 -10.53
N TRP A 51 11.19 -2.47 -10.61
CA TRP A 51 11.58 -1.22 -9.95
C TRP A 51 11.71 -1.41 -8.43
N ALA A 52 12.85 -0.97 -7.87
CA ALA A 52 13.10 -0.93 -6.44
C ALA A 52 12.88 0.49 -5.90
N ALA A 53 11.77 0.70 -5.17
CA ALA A 53 11.47 1.99 -4.58
C ALA A 53 12.53 2.38 -3.53
N PRO A 54 13.03 3.64 -3.53
CA PRO A 54 13.90 4.12 -2.46
C PRO A 54 13.15 4.04 -1.12
N ALA A 55 13.81 3.50 -0.10
CA ALA A 55 13.23 3.30 1.21
C ALA A 55 14.17 3.80 2.31
N PRO A 56 13.63 4.30 3.43
CA PRO A 56 14.44 4.64 4.59
C PRO A 56 15.09 3.39 5.19
N ARG A 57 16.18 3.57 5.96
CA ARG A 57 16.78 2.50 6.75
C ARG A 57 15.71 1.89 7.67
N GLN A 58 15.63 0.56 7.67
CA GLN A 58 14.70 -0.15 8.54
C GLN A 58 15.15 -0.08 10.01
N PRO A 59 14.22 0.09 10.96
CA PRO A 59 14.54 0.00 12.38
C PRO A 59 15.05 -1.39 12.74
N GLU A 60 16.03 -1.45 13.64
CA GLU A 60 16.46 -2.71 14.25
C GLU A 60 15.44 -3.10 15.33
N VAL A 61 14.82 -4.27 15.17
CA VAL A 61 13.76 -4.79 16.04
C VAL A 61 14.00 -6.26 16.31
N ALA A 62 13.42 -6.78 17.38
CA ALA A 62 13.43 -8.21 17.65
C ALA A 62 12.63 -8.95 16.56
N LEU A 63 13.27 -9.92 15.90
CA LEU A 63 12.67 -10.73 14.85
C LEU A 63 12.32 -12.13 15.39
N VAL A 64 11.27 -12.71 14.83
CA VAL A 64 10.91 -14.12 15.02
C VAL A 64 10.79 -14.79 13.66
N THR A 65 11.30 -16.01 13.51
CA THR A 65 11.15 -16.79 12.27
C THR A 65 9.76 -17.41 12.19
N ALA A 66 9.36 -17.86 10.99
CA ALA A 66 8.09 -18.58 10.80
C ALA A 66 7.98 -19.82 11.69
N ASP A 67 9.07 -20.58 11.86
CA ASP A 67 9.08 -21.77 12.73
C ASP A 67 8.97 -21.43 14.21
N ALA A 68 9.68 -20.40 14.67
CA ALA A 68 9.57 -19.95 16.05
C ALA A 68 8.17 -19.39 16.35
N LEU A 69 7.56 -18.67 15.41
CA LEU A 69 6.18 -18.21 15.52
C LEU A 69 5.21 -19.39 15.59
N ALA A 70 5.36 -20.41 14.73
CA ALA A 70 4.51 -21.59 14.76
C ALA A 70 4.55 -22.28 16.13
N ALA A 71 5.75 -22.44 16.72
CA ALA A 71 5.89 -23.01 18.05
C ALA A 71 5.23 -22.15 19.15
N LEU A 72 5.29 -20.81 19.04
CA LEU A 72 4.60 -19.90 19.97
C LEU A 72 3.07 -20.02 19.86
N LEU A 73 2.56 -20.14 18.64
CA LEU A 73 1.13 -20.30 18.37
C LEU A 73 0.60 -21.64 18.91
N GLU A 74 1.34 -22.73 18.73
CA GLU A 74 0.99 -24.06 19.27
C GLU A 74 0.89 -24.06 20.80
N ARG A 75 1.70 -23.27 21.49
CA ARG A 75 1.66 -23.11 22.95
C ARG A 75 0.66 -22.05 23.44
N GLY A 76 0.02 -21.30 22.52
CA GLY A 76 -0.86 -20.17 22.88
C GLY A 76 -0.11 -19.00 23.54
N GLU A 77 1.17 -18.84 23.24
CA GLU A 77 2.05 -17.83 23.87
C GLU A 77 2.18 -16.53 23.06
N ALA A 78 1.56 -16.46 21.87
CA ALA A 78 1.61 -15.28 21.03
C ALA A 78 0.27 -14.95 20.37
N VAL A 79 0.03 -13.65 20.18
CA VAL A 79 -1.01 -13.13 19.28
C VAL A 79 -0.34 -12.48 18.08
N VAL A 80 -0.77 -12.87 16.87
CA VAL A 80 -0.30 -12.26 15.63
C VAL A 80 -1.18 -11.07 15.27
N VAL A 81 -0.55 -9.96 14.88
CA VAL A 81 -1.24 -8.75 14.40
C VAL A 81 -0.72 -8.41 13.00
N ASP A 82 -1.61 -8.48 12.01
CA ASP A 82 -1.29 -8.28 10.61
C ASP A 82 -1.63 -6.84 10.17
N PHE A 83 -0.64 -6.18 9.57
CA PHE A 83 -0.70 -4.82 9.04
C PHE A 83 -0.64 -4.76 7.51
N ALA A 84 -0.82 -5.90 6.82
CA ALA A 84 -1.12 -5.90 5.39
C ALA A 84 -2.44 -5.16 5.11
N SER A 85 -2.75 -4.88 3.84
CA SER A 85 -4.07 -4.32 3.51
C SER A 85 -5.20 -5.24 3.97
N ALA A 86 -6.36 -4.70 4.32
CA ALA A 86 -7.52 -5.51 4.73
C ALA A 86 -7.89 -6.53 3.64
N ALA A 87 -7.73 -6.14 2.37
CA ALA A 87 -7.95 -7.02 1.22
C ALA A 87 -6.91 -8.16 1.13
N HIS A 88 -5.68 -7.96 1.57
CA HIS A 88 -4.66 -9.02 1.62
C HIS A 88 -4.94 -9.97 2.77
N PHE A 89 -5.19 -9.43 3.96
CA PHE A 89 -5.60 -10.19 5.13
C PHE A 89 -6.80 -11.09 4.81
N ALA A 90 -7.85 -10.52 4.20
CA ALA A 90 -9.05 -11.26 3.81
C ALA A 90 -8.78 -12.45 2.86
N ARG A 91 -7.80 -12.30 1.96
CA ARG A 91 -7.42 -13.36 1.01
C ARG A 91 -6.52 -14.43 1.63
N GLY A 92 -5.78 -14.09 2.66
CA GLY A 92 -4.82 -14.99 3.29
C GLY A 92 -4.02 -14.30 4.39
N HIS A 93 -4.13 -14.81 5.61
CA HIS A 93 -3.39 -14.35 6.77
C HIS A 93 -2.93 -15.54 7.64
N ILE A 94 -1.99 -15.30 8.55
CA ILE A 94 -1.50 -16.34 9.47
C ILE A 94 -2.68 -16.79 10.36
N PRO A 95 -2.90 -18.11 10.56
CA PRO A 95 -4.02 -18.60 11.35
C PRO A 95 -4.10 -17.94 12.73
N GLY A 96 -5.30 -17.47 13.10
CA GLY A 96 -5.54 -16.78 14.37
C GLY A 96 -5.11 -15.30 14.42
N ALA A 97 -4.53 -14.74 13.35
CA ALA A 97 -4.09 -13.35 13.33
C ALA A 97 -5.26 -12.37 13.45
N TRP A 98 -4.97 -11.20 14.00
CA TRP A 98 -5.85 -10.03 14.04
C TRP A 98 -5.38 -9.00 13.03
N TRP A 99 -6.29 -8.39 12.27
CA TRP A 99 -5.96 -7.28 11.38
C TRP A 99 -6.05 -5.94 12.11
N ALA A 100 -5.10 -5.04 11.87
CA ALA A 100 -5.09 -3.70 12.48
C ALA A 100 -4.53 -2.61 11.56
N LEU A 101 -4.96 -1.37 11.82
CA LEU A 101 -4.41 -0.17 11.19
C LEU A 101 -3.27 0.41 12.03
N ARG A 102 -2.12 0.67 11.39
CA ARG A 102 -0.99 1.38 12.02
C ARG A 102 -1.36 2.79 12.50
N SER A 103 -2.34 3.44 11.89
CA SER A 103 -2.79 4.78 12.31
C SER A 103 -3.68 4.78 13.56
N GLN A 104 -4.09 3.60 14.05
CA GLN A 104 -5.04 3.44 15.17
C GLN A 104 -4.51 2.42 16.18
N LEU A 105 -3.19 2.42 16.45
CA LEU A 105 -2.54 1.41 17.27
C LEU A 105 -3.08 1.35 18.70
N ALA A 106 -3.36 2.50 19.32
CA ALA A 106 -3.84 2.55 20.70
C ALA A 106 -5.19 1.85 20.84
N GLU A 107 -6.13 2.18 19.95
CA GLU A 107 -7.47 1.56 19.90
C GLU A 107 -7.38 0.09 19.52
N ALA A 108 -6.55 -0.25 18.53
CA ALA A 108 -6.37 -1.63 18.09
C ALA A 108 -5.84 -2.51 19.23
N VAL A 109 -4.80 -2.08 19.92
CA VAL A 109 -4.20 -2.84 21.05
C VAL A 109 -5.20 -3.04 22.19
N ALA A 110 -6.10 -2.10 22.43
CA ALA A 110 -7.13 -2.24 23.45
C ALA A 110 -8.15 -3.35 23.14
N LEU A 111 -8.34 -3.71 21.86
CA LEU A 111 -9.24 -4.77 21.40
C LEU A 111 -8.57 -6.14 21.30
N LEU A 112 -7.23 -6.20 21.30
CA LEU A 112 -6.51 -7.46 21.18
C LEU A 112 -6.62 -8.30 22.47
N PRO A 113 -6.64 -9.64 22.35
CA PRO A 113 -6.46 -10.52 23.49
C PRO A 113 -5.15 -10.23 24.20
N LYS A 114 -5.14 -10.32 25.53
CA LYS A 114 -3.91 -10.28 26.32
C LYS A 114 -3.10 -11.55 26.03
N ALA A 115 -1.81 -11.38 25.73
CA ALA A 115 -0.92 -12.47 25.36
C ALA A 115 0.46 -12.29 25.99
N PRO A 116 1.22 -13.37 26.22
CA PRO A 116 2.61 -13.28 26.68
C PRO A 116 3.52 -12.54 25.70
N ALA A 117 3.22 -12.59 24.40
CA ALA A 117 3.92 -11.83 23.37
C ALA A 117 2.98 -11.45 22.20
N TYR A 118 3.36 -10.40 21.47
CA TYR A 118 2.74 -10.03 20.20
C TYR A 118 3.73 -10.18 19.05
N VAL A 119 3.26 -10.69 17.92
CA VAL A 119 4.05 -10.78 16.69
C VAL A 119 3.36 -9.96 15.61
N VAL A 120 3.98 -8.85 15.22
CA VAL A 120 3.49 -8.00 14.13
C VAL A 120 3.95 -8.55 12.78
N SER A 121 3.06 -8.58 11.80
CA SER A 121 3.34 -9.07 10.45
C SER A 121 2.77 -8.14 9.38
N CYS A 122 3.20 -8.36 8.15
CA CYS A 122 2.62 -7.87 6.90
C CYS A 122 3.12 -8.78 5.77
N ASP A 123 2.77 -8.52 4.52
CA ASP A 123 3.17 -9.39 3.39
C ASP A 123 4.66 -9.76 3.35
N SER A 124 5.55 -8.76 3.42
CA SER A 124 7.01 -8.94 3.31
C SER A 124 7.80 -8.74 4.60
N GLY A 125 7.12 -8.49 5.72
CA GLY A 125 7.73 -8.11 7.01
C GLY A 125 8.26 -6.66 7.08
N ARG A 126 8.46 -5.97 5.95
CA ARG A 126 9.07 -4.63 5.92
C ARG A 126 8.29 -3.57 6.69
N LEU A 127 6.97 -3.51 6.53
CA LEU A 127 6.12 -2.57 7.27
C LEU A 127 6.09 -2.93 8.76
N ALA A 128 6.03 -4.22 9.08
CA ALA A 128 6.00 -4.73 10.44
C ALA A 128 7.20 -4.26 11.28
N GLN A 129 8.39 -4.14 10.70
CA GLN A 129 9.57 -3.60 11.39
C GLN A 129 9.43 -2.12 11.77
N PHE A 130 8.69 -1.31 11.00
CA PHE A 130 8.35 0.06 11.40
C PHE A 130 7.25 0.11 12.45
N VAL A 131 6.31 -0.85 12.42
CA VAL A 131 5.19 -0.91 13.34
C VAL A 131 5.61 -1.40 14.73
N ALA A 132 6.52 -2.38 14.80
CA ALA A 132 6.94 -3.01 16.06
C ALA A 132 7.31 -2.02 17.19
N PRO A 133 8.16 -0.98 16.98
CA PRO A 133 8.48 -0.02 18.04
C PRO A 133 7.28 0.84 18.45
N GLU A 134 6.41 1.23 17.52
CA GLU A 134 5.19 2.00 17.83
C GLU A 134 4.17 1.16 18.59
N PHE A 135 3.98 -0.10 18.17
CA PHE A 135 3.09 -1.06 18.81
C PHE A 135 3.55 -1.38 20.24
N SER A 136 4.86 -1.49 20.47
CA SER A 136 5.46 -1.76 21.79
C SER A 136 5.10 -0.69 22.82
N ALA A 137 4.88 0.56 22.40
CA ALA A 137 4.49 1.64 23.31
C ALA A 137 3.10 1.42 23.97
N PHE A 138 2.26 0.57 23.38
CA PHE A 138 0.89 0.30 23.84
C PHE A 138 0.69 -1.15 24.33
N ALA A 139 1.43 -2.11 23.79
CA ALA A 139 1.18 -3.55 23.96
C ALA A 139 1.28 -4.06 25.41
N GLY A 140 2.19 -3.49 26.21
CA GLY A 140 2.45 -3.96 27.58
C GLY A 140 3.06 -5.37 27.68
N ALA A 141 3.50 -5.95 26.56
CA ALA A 141 4.15 -7.25 26.45
C ALA A 141 5.24 -7.19 25.36
N PRO A 142 6.19 -8.14 25.33
CA PRO A 142 7.18 -8.25 24.25
C PRO A 142 6.55 -8.25 22.86
N VAL A 143 7.16 -7.50 21.93
CA VAL A 143 6.72 -7.38 20.54
C VAL A 143 7.85 -7.79 19.63
N PHE A 144 7.54 -8.66 18.67
CA PHE A 144 8.45 -9.12 17.64
C PHE A 144 7.87 -8.81 16.26
N ALA A 145 8.71 -8.59 15.26
CA ALA A 145 8.29 -8.61 13.86
C ALA A 145 8.55 -9.99 13.25
N LEU A 146 7.61 -10.50 12.45
CA LEU A 146 7.83 -11.74 11.70
C LEU A 146 8.85 -11.51 10.58
N ASP A 147 9.97 -12.24 10.66
CA ASP A 147 11.01 -12.18 9.65
C ASP A 147 10.49 -12.68 8.29
N GLY A 148 10.62 -11.83 7.26
CA GLY A 148 10.06 -12.06 5.93
C GLY A 148 8.53 -12.02 5.81
N GLY A 149 7.80 -11.80 6.91
CA GLY A 149 6.35 -11.61 6.95
C GLY A 149 5.53 -12.84 6.53
N ASN A 150 4.30 -12.59 6.07
CA ASN A 150 3.36 -13.64 5.64
C ASN A 150 3.93 -14.49 4.49
N ARG A 151 4.78 -13.91 3.64
CA ARG A 151 5.46 -14.65 2.59
C ARG A 151 6.39 -15.73 3.16
N ALA A 152 7.22 -15.40 4.14
CA ALA A 152 8.11 -16.39 4.76
C ALA A 152 7.32 -17.51 5.47
N TRP A 153 6.17 -17.18 6.06
CA TRP A 153 5.24 -18.19 6.60
C TRP A 153 4.76 -19.17 5.53
N THR A 154 4.35 -18.67 4.37
CA THR A 154 3.93 -19.55 3.25
C THR A 154 5.09 -20.33 2.64
N GLU A 155 6.27 -19.72 2.53
CA GLU A 155 7.48 -20.36 2.01
C GLU A 155 7.98 -21.48 2.93
N SER A 156 7.67 -21.42 4.23
CA SER A 156 7.91 -22.53 5.17
C SER A 156 6.87 -23.67 5.03
N GLY A 157 6.00 -23.64 4.01
CA GLY A 157 5.00 -24.66 3.73
C GLY A 157 3.76 -24.61 4.63
N ARG A 158 3.55 -23.52 5.39
CA ARG A 158 2.41 -23.37 6.30
C ARG A 158 1.24 -22.71 5.58
N ALA A 159 0.03 -23.18 5.91
CA ALA A 159 -1.21 -22.65 5.35
C ALA A 159 -1.55 -21.27 5.92
N LEU A 160 -2.25 -20.47 5.12
CA LEU A 160 -2.92 -19.26 5.55
C LEU A 160 -4.40 -19.55 5.81
N GLU A 161 -4.98 -18.83 6.77
CA GLU A 161 -6.43 -18.71 6.98
C GLU A 161 -6.99 -17.64 6.03
N THR A 162 -8.22 -17.80 5.57
CA THR A 162 -8.93 -16.83 4.71
C THR A 162 -10.14 -16.27 5.45
N GLY A 163 -10.67 -15.13 5.01
CA GLY A 163 -11.73 -14.41 5.72
C GLY A 163 -11.19 -13.25 6.57
N GLY A 164 -12.06 -12.62 7.35
CA GLY A 164 -11.77 -11.30 7.93
C GLY A 164 -12.43 -11.04 9.27
N ASP A 165 -12.60 -12.07 10.10
CA ASP A 165 -13.47 -11.98 11.26
C ASP A 165 -12.80 -11.29 12.46
N ARG A 166 -11.46 -11.32 12.53
CA ARG A 166 -10.67 -10.74 13.62
C ARG A 166 -10.11 -9.37 13.24
N LEU A 167 -10.96 -8.35 13.34
CA LEU A 167 -10.58 -6.97 13.05
C LEU A 167 -10.42 -6.17 14.35
N ALA A 168 -9.18 -5.73 14.63
CA ALA A 168 -8.89 -4.77 15.69
C ALA A 168 -9.01 -3.31 15.19
N SER A 169 -9.38 -3.10 13.92
CA SER A 169 -9.60 -1.78 13.33
C SER A 169 -10.69 -1.84 12.26
N PRO A 170 -11.39 -0.73 11.94
CA PRO A 170 -12.31 -0.68 10.82
C PRO A 170 -11.54 -0.78 9.48
N PRO A 171 -12.05 -1.53 8.46
CA PRO A 171 -11.39 -1.74 7.18
C PRO A 171 -11.54 -0.52 6.25
N ILE A 172 -10.92 0.60 6.62
CA ILE A 172 -10.95 1.89 5.93
C ILE A 172 -9.62 2.22 5.22
N ASP A 173 -8.75 1.23 5.03
CA ASP A 173 -7.45 1.38 4.37
C ASP A 173 -7.55 1.62 2.86
N ARG A 174 -8.68 1.27 2.25
CA ARG A 174 -8.91 1.41 0.81
C ARG A 174 -10.27 2.03 0.51
N TYR A 175 -10.29 3.07 -0.32
CA TYR A 175 -11.53 3.56 -0.94
C TYR A 175 -12.09 2.50 -1.90
N ARG A 176 -13.35 2.08 -1.68
CA ARG A 176 -14.08 1.21 -2.59
C ARG A 176 -14.48 2.00 -3.84
N ARG A 177 -13.68 1.85 -4.90
CA ARG A 177 -13.88 2.55 -6.18
C ARG A 177 -15.10 1.97 -6.90
N PRO A 178 -16.15 2.77 -7.17
CA PRO A 178 -17.36 2.27 -7.82
C PRO A 178 -17.15 1.70 -9.23
N TYR A 179 -16.05 2.09 -9.89
CA TYR A 179 -15.67 1.68 -11.24
C TYR A 179 -14.69 0.48 -11.28
N GLU A 180 -14.36 -0.13 -10.14
CA GLU A 180 -13.53 -1.33 -10.07
C GLU A 180 -14.32 -2.54 -9.57
N GLY A 181 -14.18 -3.69 -10.23
CA GLY A 181 -14.91 -4.90 -9.87
C GLY A 181 -16.32 -4.97 -10.48
N VAL A 182 -17.10 -5.95 -10.06
CA VAL A 182 -18.45 -6.24 -10.61
C VAL A 182 -19.54 -6.30 -9.53
N ASP A 183 -19.19 -6.03 -8.29
CA ASP A 183 -20.02 -6.18 -7.09
C ASP A 183 -20.46 -4.84 -6.47
N ASN A 184 -20.22 -3.72 -7.15
CA ASN A 184 -20.70 -2.42 -6.74
C ASN A 184 -22.20 -2.28 -7.01
N ALA A 185 -22.92 -1.62 -6.09
CA ALA A 185 -24.32 -1.34 -6.26
C ALA A 185 -24.55 -0.31 -7.38
N ALA A 186 -25.66 -0.43 -8.11
CA ALA A 186 -25.95 0.40 -9.28
C ALA A 186 -26.09 1.89 -8.94
N ASP A 187 -26.64 2.20 -7.77
CA ASP A 187 -26.75 3.55 -7.24
C ASP A 187 -25.38 4.19 -6.95
N ALA A 188 -24.42 3.43 -6.42
CA ALA A 188 -23.05 3.89 -6.19
C ALA A 188 -22.32 4.17 -7.52
N MET A 189 -22.52 3.32 -8.54
CA MET A 189 -22.00 3.55 -9.88
C MET A 189 -22.61 4.80 -10.51
N GLN A 190 -23.93 4.98 -10.40
CA GLN A 190 -24.61 6.17 -10.90
C GLN A 190 -24.17 7.45 -10.16
N ALA A 191 -23.98 7.38 -8.85
CA ALA A 191 -23.48 8.48 -8.04
C ALA A 191 -22.07 8.89 -8.46
N TYR A 192 -21.20 7.94 -8.82
CA TYR A 192 -19.87 8.21 -9.36
C TYR A 192 -19.94 8.99 -10.68
N LEU A 193 -20.81 8.59 -11.62
CA LEU A 193 -21.01 9.32 -12.88
C LEU A 193 -21.53 10.75 -12.65
N ASN A 194 -22.49 10.90 -11.73
CA ASN A 194 -23.02 12.21 -11.36
C ASN A 194 -21.94 13.10 -10.73
N TRP A 195 -21.05 12.53 -9.93
CA TRP A 195 -19.90 13.22 -9.37
C TRP A 195 -18.93 13.68 -10.47
N GLU A 196 -18.59 12.82 -11.43
CA GLU A 196 -17.71 13.16 -12.57
C GLU A 196 -18.29 14.32 -13.40
N TYR A 197 -19.59 14.30 -13.66
CA TYR A 197 -20.28 15.38 -14.38
C TYR A 197 -20.09 16.75 -13.70
N GLY A 198 -20.09 16.78 -12.37
CA GLY A 198 -19.90 17.99 -11.58
C GLY A 198 -18.46 18.49 -11.49
N LEU A 199 -17.46 17.75 -11.96
CA LEU A 199 -16.04 18.08 -11.76
C LEU A 199 -15.62 19.37 -12.46
N ILE A 200 -16.14 19.66 -13.66
CA ILE A 200 -15.77 20.90 -14.37
C ILE A 200 -16.17 22.14 -13.56
N ALA A 201 -17.38 22.16 -13.02
CA ALA A 201 -17.84 23.27 -12.19
C ALA A 201 -17.01 23.39 -10.89
N GLN A 202 -16.54 22.26 -10.33
CA GLN A 202 -15.63 22.27 -9.18
C GLN A 202 -14.25 22.82 -9.54
N LEU A 203 -13.67 22.42 -10.69
CA LEU A 203 -12.38 22.95 -11.17
C LEU A 203 -12.43 24.47 -11.37
N VAL A 204 -13.51 24.99 -11.95
CA VAL A 204 -13.70 26.44 -12.13
C VAL A 204 -13.75 27.17 -10.79
N ARG A 205 -14.41 26.59 -9.77
CA ARG A 205 -14.47 27.18 -8.43
C ARG A 205 -13.14 27.12 -7.69
N ASP A 206 -12.39 26.04 -7.87
CA ASP A 206 -11.06 25.87 -7.27
C ASP A 206 -10.06 26.86 -7.87
N GLY A 207 -9.98 26.94 -9.20
CA GLY A 207 -9.15 27.93 -9.90
C GLY A 207 -7.64 27.72 -9.81
N THR A 208 -7.14 26.62 -9.24
CA THR A 208 -5.70 26.35 -9.05
C THR A 208 -5.15 25.20 -9.90
N HIS A 209 -5.99 24.60 -10.75
CA HIS A 209 -5.62 23.42 -11.53
C HIS A 209 -4.62 23.70 -12.68
N HIS A 210 -4.56 24.94 -13.19
CA HIS A 210 -3.67 25.33 -14.32
C HIS A 210 -3.79 24.47 -15.60
N PHE A 211 -4.93 23.79 -15.79
CA PHE A 211 -5.16 22.96 -16.97
C PHE A 211 -5.35 23.83 -18.21
N ARG A 212 -4.91 23.33 -19.37
CA ARG A 212 -4.98 24.01 -20.66
C ARG A 212 -5.62 23.11 -21.69
N THR A 213 -6.53 23.66 -22.50
CA THR A 213 -7.31 22.92 -23.51
C THR A 213 -6.84 23.20 -24.96
N GLY A 214 -5.65 23.79 -25.15
CA GLY A 214 -5.11 24.13 -26.47
C GLY A 214 -4.36 23.00 -27.20
N ASP A 215 -4.00 23.27 -28.46
CA ASP A 215 -3.12 22.42 -29.28
C ASP A 215 -1.78 22.14 -28.59
N PRO A 216 -1.13 20.99 -28.86
CA PRO A 216 0.10 20.60 -28.17
C PRO A 216 1.16 21.70 -28.26
N ILE A 217 1.87 21.93 -27.15
CA ILE A 217 3.06 22.79 -27.12
C ILE A 217 4.07 22.14 -28.10
N ARG A 218 4.48 22.90 -29.12
CA ARG A 218 5.55 22.52 -30.05
C ARG A 218 6.90 22.55 -29.36
#